data_AF-D7MRF8-F1
#
_entry.id   AF-D7MRF8-F1
#
_cell.length_a   1.000
_cell.length_b   1.000
_cell.length_c   1.000
_cell.angle_alpha   90.00
_cell.angle_beta   90.00
_cell.angle_gamma   90.00
#
_symmetry.space_group_name_H-M   'P 1'
#
loop_
_entity.id
_entity.type
_entity.pdbx_description
1 polymer ?
#
loop_
_entity_poly.entity_id
_entity_poly.type
_entity_poly.pdbx_seq_one_letter_code
_entity_poly.pdbx_strand_id
1 'polypeptide(L)' 'MAKVCPGWNFTSNHQSNDDGRIVIIWKDPASVRVLHQSKQSVTCEVSIANK' A
#
# COMPACT_ATOMS: atom_id res chain seq x y z
N MET A 1 -5.24 18.54 -5.46
CA MET A 1 -5.84 17.21 -5.25
C MET A 1 -5.90 16.94 -3.75
N ALA A 2 -7.10 16.79 -3.18
CA ALA A 2 -7.23 16.41 -1.78
C ALA A 2 -6.73 14.97 -1.61
N LYS A 3 -5.80 14.74 -0.68
CA LYS A 3 -5.40 13.38 -0.31
C LYS A 3 -6.61 12.74 0.38
N VAL A 4 -7.14 11.65 -0.18
CA VAL A 4 -8.31 10.92 0.35
C VAL A 4 -8.07 10.42 1.79
N CYS A 5 -6.81 10.32 2.23
CA CYS A 5 -6.46 9.91 3.60
C CYS A 5 -5.32 10.77 4.18
N PRO A 6 -5.63 11.96 4.75
CA PRO A 6 -4.62 12.80 5.40
C PRO A 6 -3.98 12.06 6.59
N GLY A 7 -2.65 12.01 6.64
CA GLY A 7 -1.90 11.35 7.71
C GLY A 7 -1.87 9.82 7.66
N TRP A 8 -2.42 9.20 6.61
CA TRP A 8 -2.25 7.78 6.32
C TRP A 8 -1.23 7.59 5.19
N ASN A 9 -0.53 6.47 5.23
CA ASN A 9 0.34 6.00 4.16
C ASN A 9 -0.47 5.11 3.21
N PHE A 10 -0.06 5.06 1.93
CA PHE A 10 -0.67 4.17 0.97
C PHE A 10 0.32 3.72 -0.11
N THR A 11 -0.01 2.59 -0.76
CA THR A 11 0.64 2.10 -1.98
C THR A 11 -0.39 1.41 -2.87
N SER A 12 -0.05 1.19 -4.14
CA SER A 12 -0.94 0.54 -5.10
C SER A 12 -0.16 -0.18 -6.20
N ASN A 13 -0.80 -1.12 -6.89
CA ASN A 13 -0.23 -1.80 -8.06
C ASN A 13 -0.37 -1.00 -9.38
N HIS A 14 -0.65 0.30 -9.32
CA HIS A 14 -0.89 1.14 -10.50
C HIS A 14 0.28 1.14 -11.51
N GLN A 15 1.50 0.82 -11.07
CA GLN A 15 2.64 0.67 -11.97
C GLN A 15 2.57 -0.61 -12.83
N SER A 16 1.81 -1.61 -12.41
CA SER A 16 1.65 -2.89 -13.12
C SER A 16 0.44 -2.90 -14.07
N ASN A 17 -0.45 -1.92 -13.95
CA ASN A 17 -1.63 -1.75 -14.80
C ASN A 17 -2.09 -0.29 -14.70
N ASP A 18 -2.28 0.40 -15.84
CA ASP A 18 -2.82 1.78 -15.86
C ASP A 18 -4.21 1.89 -15.20
N ASP A 19 -4.90 0.75 -15.06
CA ASP A 19 -6.22 0.62 -14.44
C ASP A 19 -6.17 -0.04 -13.04
N GLY A 20 -4.98 -0.24 -12.46
CA GLY A 20 -4.70 -1.12 -11.31
C GLY A 20 -5.49 -0.79 -10.03
N ARG A 21 -6.30 -1.75 -9.56
CA ARG A 21 -7.29 -1.57 -8.45
C ARG A 21 -6.95 -2.26 -7.13
N ILE A 22 -5.68 -2.37 -6.76
CA ILE A 22 -5.31 -2.79 -5.40
C ILE A 22 -4.65 -1.61 -4.71
N VAL A 23 -5.29 -1.12 -3.64
CA VAL A 23 -4.78 -0.05 -2.79
C VAL A 23 -4.60 -0.60 -1.38
N ILE A 24 -3.40 -0.43 -0.83
CA ILE A 24 -3.10 -0.75 0.57
C ILE A 24 -2.95 0.57 1.31
N ILE A 25 -3.66 0.74 2.42
CA ILE A 25 -3.67 1.96 3.24
C ILE A 25 -3.34 1.56 4.67
N TRP A 26 -2.42 2.27 5.31
CA TRP A 26 -1.99 1.98 6.69
C TRP A 26 -1.62 3.26 7.45
N LYS A 27 -1.53 3.13 8.77
CA LYS A 27 -1.11 4.20 9.69
C LYS A 27 -0.12 3.63 10.70
N ASP A 28 0.67 4.51 11.29
CA ASP A 28 1.49 4.19 12.47
C ASP A 28 0.67 3.45 13.54
N PRO A 29 1.21 2.40 14.19
CA PRO A 29 2.59 1.90 14.13
C PRO A 29 2.86 0.84 13.04
N ALA A 30 1.94 0.65 12.09
CA ALA A 30 2.15 -0.27 10.99
C ALA A 30 3.08 0.35 9.92
N SER A 31 3.91 -0.51 9.33
CA SER A 31 4.72 -0.22 8.15
C SER A 31 4.50 -1.33 7.13
N VAL A 32 4.48 -0.95 5.85
CA VAL A 32 4.24 -1.87 4.74
C VAL A 32 5.39 -1.77 3.76
N ARG A 33 5.99 -2.90 3.41
CA ARG A 33 7.04 -3.02 2.39
C ARG A 33 6.56 -3.91 1.26
N VAL A 34 6.38 -3.33 0.07
CA VAL A 34 5.98 -4.09 -1.13
C VAL A 34 7.15 -4.97 -1.58
N LEU A 35 6.90 -6.25 -1.77
CA LEU A 35 7.86 -7.25 -2.26
C LEU A 35 7.67 -7.49 -3.75
N HIS A 36 6.41 -7.59 -4.20
CA HIS A 36 6.06 -7.83 -5.58
C HIS A 36 4.66 -7.26 -5.88
N GLN A 37 4.46 -6.80 -7.12
CA GLN A 37 3.17 -6.32 -7.61
C GLN A 37 2.92 -6.86 -9.02
N SER A 38 1.68 -7.23 -9.29
CA SER A 38 1.19 -7.64 -10.61
C SER A 38 -0.13 -6.93 -10.91
N LYS A 39 -0.73 -7.21 -12.07
CA LYS A 39 -2.07 -6.69 -12.39
C LYS A 39 -3.17 -7.11 -11.40
N GLN A 40 -3.01 -8.24 -10.72
CA GLN A 40 -4.03 -8.83 -9.86
C GLN A 40 -3.56 -9.13 -8.42
N SER A 41 -2.34 -8.75 -8.05
CA SER A 41 -1.82 -9.00 -6.70
C SER A 41 -0.80 -7.95 -6.24
N VAL A 42 -0.74 -7.75 -4.92
CA VAL A 42 0.35 -7.07 -4.22
C VAL A 42 0.79 -7.96 -3.08
N THR A 43 2.03 -8.43 -3.14
CA THR A 43 2.69 -9.14 -2.05
C THR A 43 3.48 -8.12 -1.25
N CYS A 44 3.22 -8.03 0.04
CA CYS A 44 3.92 -7.11 0.93
C CYS A 44 4.18 -7.74 2.29
N GLU A 45 5.18 -7.23 2.97
CA GLU A 45 5.46 -7.49 4.37
C GLU A 45 4.81 -6.37 5.21
N VAL A 46 4.16 -6.76 6.31
CA VAL A 46 3.58 -5.84 7.28
C VAL A 46 4.34 -5.99 8.59
N SER A 47 4.88 -4.89 9.10
CA SER A 47 5.51 -4.83 10.43
C SER A 47 4.77 -3.84 11.31
N ILE A 48 4.61 -4.19 12.59
CA ILE A 48 3.99 -3.32 13.59
C ILE A 48 5.08 -3.03 14.62
N ALA A 49 5.47 -1.76 14.77
CA ALA A 49 6.41 -1.38 15.82
C ALA A 49 5.77 -1.63 17.21
N ASN A 50 6.52 -2.25 18.12
CA ASN A 50 6.12 -2.74 19.47
C ASN A 50 5.20 -3.98 19.50
N LYS A 51 5.78 -5.14 19.26
CA LYS A 51 5.49 -6.32 20.08
C LYS A 51 6.57 -6.48 21.13
#